data_AF-A0A8J3UBP0-F1
#
_entry.id   AF-A0A8J3UBP0-F1
#
_cell.length_a   1.000
_cell.length_b   1.000
_cell.length_c   1.000
_cell.angle_alpha   90.00
_cell.angle_beta   90.00
_cell.angle_gamma   90.00
#
_symmetry.space_group_name_H-M   'P 1'
#
loop_
_entity.id
_entity.type
_entity.pdbx_description
1 polymer ?
#
loop_
_entity_poly.entity_id
_entity_poly.type
_entity_poly.pdbx_seq_one_letter_code
_entity_poly.pdbx_strand_id
1 'polypeptide(L)' 'MGSRAENSPVGGAAGPGGGAVFVFPGQGSQWAAMAEALLSTSAVFARHIWACEDALAPHLDWSLTDVLTRCPGAPALQD' A
#
# COMPACT_ATOMS: atom_id res chain seq x y z
N MET A 1 25.56 17.75 -18.19
CA MET A 1 25.59 17.01 -16.91
C MET A 1 24.42 17.54 -16.07
N GLY A 2 23.24 16.93 -16.19
CA GLY A 2 22.02 17.41 -15.51
C GLY A 2 22.06 17.06 -14.03
N SER A 3 21.88 18.07 -13.17
CA SER A 3 21.78 17.91 -11.72
C SER A 3 20.53 17.09 -11.37
N ARG A 4 20.71 16.00 -10.63
CA ARG A 4 19.59 15.30 -9.99
C ARG A 4 19.08 16.20 -8.87
N ALA A 5 17.83 16.66 -8.97
CA ALA A 5 17.16 17.30 -7.86
C ALA A 5 17.02 16.28 -6.71
N GLU A 6 17.63 16.60 -5.58
CA GLU A 6 17.60 15.80 -4.36
C GLU A 6 16.24 16.04 -3.70
N ASN A 7 15.35 15.03 -3.69
CA ASN A 7 14.05 15.16 -3.04
C ASN A 7 14.22 15.03 -1.52
N SER A 8 14.48 16.14 -0.84
CA SER A 8 14.57 16.18 0.63
C SER A 8 13.17 16.00 1.23
N PRO A 9 12.96 15.03 2.15
CA PRO A 9 11.68 14.88 2.81
C PRO A 9 11.40 16.10 3.70
N VAL A 10 10.26 16.75 3.48
CA VAL A 10 9.77 17.81 4.36
C VAL A 10 9.26 17.19 5.67
N GLY A 11 10.04 17.32 6.74
CA GLY A 11 9.64 16.92 8.08
C GLY A 11 8.92 18.07 8.78
N GLY A 12 7.60 17.98 8.93
CA GLY A 12 6.84 18.87 9.81
C GLY A 12 6.71 18.27 11.22
N ALA A 13 7.21 18.96 12.24
CA ALA A 13 6.97 18.58 13.63
C ALA A 13 5.68 19.25 14.14
N ALA A 14 4.70 18.46 14.56
CA ALA A 14 3.49 18.98 15.20
C ALA A 14 3.80 19.38 16.66
N GLY A 15 3.49 20.63 17.03
CA GLY A 15 3.58 21.09 18.42
C GLY A 15 2.50 20.47 19.32
N PRO A 16 2.69 20.46 20.65
CA PRO A 16 1.70 19.90 21.58
C PRO A 16 0.37 20.66 21.47
N GLY A 17 -0.71 19.95 21.15
CA GLY A 17 -2.06 20.49 20.98
C GLY A 17 -2.57 20.58 19.52
N GLY A 18 -1.76 20.23 18.53
CA GLY A 18 -2.22 20.12 17.14
C GLY A 18 -3.03 18.84 16.87
N GLY A 19 -4.18 18.95 16.21
CA GLY A 19 -4.97 17.80 15.77
C GLY A 19 -4.24 16.93 14.74
N ALA A 20 -4.56 15.64 14.69
CA ALA A 20 -4.01 14.73 13.70
C ALA A 20 -4.69 14.93 12.33
N VAL A 21 -3.87 14.97 11.26
CA VAL A 21 -4.35 14.90 9.88
C VAL A 21 -3.85 13.61 9.26
N PHE A 22 -4.73 12.85 8.64
CA PHE A 22 -4.37 11.66 7.86
C PHE A 22 -4.23 12.05 6.38
N VAL A 23 -3.07 11.79 5.81
CA VAL A 23 -2.80 11.97 4.38
C VAL A 23 -2.48 10.61 3.79
N PHE A 24 -3.19 10.23 2.73
CA PHE A 24 -3.03 8.95 2.05
C PHE A 24 -2.31 9.22 0.71
N PRO A 25 -1.10 8.67 0.50
CA PRO A 25 -0.36 8.88 -0.74
C PRO A 25 -1.06 8.21 -1.92
N GLY A 26 -0.82 8.74 -3.12
CA GLY A 26 -1.25 8.13 -4.37
C GLY A 26 -0.38 6.94 -4.79
N GLN A 27 -0.59 6.47 -6.02
CA GLN A 27 0.23 5.42 -6.65
C GLN A 27 1.67 5.89 -6.92
N GLY A 28 2.61 4.94 -6.93
CA GLY A 28 4.04 5.15 -7.18
C GLY A 28 4.93 5.03 -5.93
N SER A 29 4.34 4.77 -4.75
CA SER A 29 5.09 4.52 -3.50
C SER A 29 4.90 3.10 -2.96
N GLN A 30 4.17 2.25 -3.71
CA GLN A 30 3.96 0.86 -3.36
C GLN A 30 5.23 0.04 -3.54
N TRP A 31 5.35 -1.00 -2.72
CA TRP A 31 6.43 -1.97 -2.81
C TRP A 31 5.84 -3.36 -2.55
N ALA A 32 6.47 -4.39 -3.11
CA ALA A 32 5.97 -5.74 -2.99
C ALA A 32 5.91 -6.18 -1.50
N ALA A 33 4.92 -6.97 -1.07
CA ALA A 33 4.69 -7.33 0.35
C ALA A 33 4.35 -6.17 1.32
N MET A 34 4.07 -4.95 0.84
CA MET A 34 3.73 -3.81 1.70
C MET A 34 2.58 -4.09 2.69
N ALA A 35 1.62 -4.92 2.30
CA ALA A 35 0.43 -5.21 3.10
C ALA A 35 0.54 -6.48 3.96
N GLU A 36 1.61 -7.27 3.81
CA GLU A 36 1.73 -8.63 4.38
C GLU A 36 1.63 -8.63 5.91
N ALA A 37 2.33 -7.71 6.57
CA ALA A 37 2.32 -7.60 8.03
C ALA A 37 0.92 -7.25 8.56
N LEU A 38 0.18 -6.36 7.88
CA LEU A 38 -1.17 -6.00 8.31
C LEU A 38 -2.18 -7.09 7.99
N LEU A 39 -2.02 -7.81 6.88
CA LEU A 39 -2.84 -8.97 6.55
C LEU A 39 -2.73 -10.07 7.61
N SER A 40 -1.53 -10.31 8.14
CA SER A 40 -1.31 -11.34 9.16
C SER A 40 -1.69 -10.92 10.58
N THR A 41 -1.61 -9.63 10.92
CA THR A 41 -1.77 -9.14 12.31
C THR A 41 -3.08 -8.41 12.58
N SER A 42 -3.75 -7.88 11.55
CA SER A 42 -4.97 -7.07 11.71
C SER A 42 -6.16 -7.70 11.02
N ALA A 43 -7.04 -8.33 11.80
CA ALA A 43 -8.28 -8.91 11.29
C ALA A 43 -9.20 -7.87 10.60
N VAL A 44 -9.16 -6.61 11.03
CA VAL A 44 -9.92 -5.53 10.38
C VAL A 44 -9.36 -5.25 8.99
N PHE A 45 -8.03 -5.14 8.87
CA PHE A 45 -7.37 -4.92 7.58
C PHE A 45 -7.63 -6.07 6.62
N ALA A 46 -7.44 -7.31 7.07
CA ALA A 46 -7.67 -8.51 6.27
C ALA A 46 -9.10 -8.58 5.72
N ARG A 47 -10.11 -8.30 6.57
CA ARG A 47 -11.51 -8.26 6.13
C ARG A 47 -11.76 -7.23 5.03
N HIS A 48 -11.13 -6.05 5.11
CA HIS A 48 -11.28 -5.04 4.07
C HIS A 48 -10.62 -5.45 2.76
N ILE A 49 -9.45 -6.11 2.81
CA ILE A 49 -8.81 -6.65 1.60
C ILE A 49 -9.67 -7.74 0.96
N TRP A 50 -10.24 -8.66 1.73
CA TRP A 50 -11.13 -9.69 1.19
C TRP A 50 -12.41 -9.09 0.57
N ALA A 51 -12.99 -8.07 1.19
CA ALA A 51 -14.15 -7.38 0.60
C ALA A 51 -13.79 -6.70 -0.74
N CYS A 52 -12.58 -6.14 -0.85
CA CYS A 52 -12.09 -5.60 -2.13
C CYS A 52 -11.86 -6.70 -3.16
N GLU A 53 -11.28 -7.84 -2.75
CA GLU A 53 -11.05 -8.98 -3.62
C GLU A 53 -12.36 -9.54 -4.17
N ASP A 54 -13.37 -9.75 -3.33
CA ASP A 54 -14.70 -10.20 -3.75
C ASP A 54 -15.34 -9.22 -4.75
N ALA A 55 -15.22 -7.91 -4.50
CA ALA A 55 -15.74 -6.88 -5.39
C ALA A 55 -15.02 -6.83 -6.74
N LEU A 56 -13.73 -7.16 -6.76
CA LEU A 56 -12.89 -7.14 -7.96
C LEU A 56 -12.89 -8.48 -8.71
N ALA A 57 -13.28 -9.58 -8.08
CA ALA A 57 -13.24 -10.94 -8.65
C ALA A 57 -13.88 -11.06 -10.04
N PRO A 58 -15.01 -10.40 -10.38
CA PRO A 58 -15.57 -10.47 -11.73
C PRO A 58 -14.73 -9.79 -12.83
N HIS A 59 -13.73 -9.00 -12.43
CA HIS A 59 -12.93 -8.15 -13.32
C HIS A 59 -11.46 -8.61 -13.42
N LEU A 60 -11.05 -9.58 -12.60
CA LEU A 60 -9.66 -10.00 -12.46
C LEU A 60 -9.53 -11.51 -12.65
N ASP A 61 -8.49 -11.91 -13.38
CA ASP A 61 -8.09 -13.31 -13.53
C ASP A 61 -7.07 -13.75 -12.46
N TRP A 62 -6.91 -12.96 -11.39
CA TRP A 62 -5.90 -13.14 -10.34
C TRP A 62 -6.43 -12.72 -8.97
N SER A 63 -5.85 -13.28 -7.90
CA SER A 63 -6.18 -12.94 -6.51
C SER A 63 -5.43 -11.69 -6.03
N LEU A 64 -6.18 -10.73 -5.49
CA LEU A 64 -5.60 -9.53 -4.88
C LEU A 64 -4.72 -9.87 -3.68
N THR A 65 -5.17 -10.78 -2.83
CA THR A 65 -4.38 -11.21 -1.67
C THR A 65 -3.05 -11.82 -2.11
N ASP A 66 -3.04 -12.66 -3.14
CA ASP A 66 -1.82 -13.29 -3.64
C ASP A 66 -0.79 -12.29 -4.17
N VAL A 67 -1.24 -11.24 -4.86
CA VAL A 67 -0.36 -10.14 -5.30
C VAL A 67 0.24 -9.41 -4.10
N LEU A 68 -0.59 -9.10 -3.09
CA LEU A 68 -0.16 -8.38 -1.90
C LEU A 68 0.83 -9.18 -1.03
N THR A 69 0.74 -10.51 -1.01
CA THR A 69 1.64 -11.40 -0.26
C THR A 69 2.78 -11.98 -1.10
N ARG A 70 2.89 -11.57 -2.37
CA ARG A 70 3.87 -12.12 -3.34
C ARG A 70 3.80 -13.64 -3.47
N CYS A 71 2.60 -14.20 -3.48
CA CYS A 71 2.41 -15.62 -3.72
C CYS A 71 3.06 -16.02 -5.07
N PRO A 72 3.86 -17.11 -5.13
CA PRO A 72 4.48 -17.54 -6.38
C PRO A 72 3.44 -17.75 -7.49
N GLY A 73 3.65 -17.09 -8.63
CA GLY A 73 2.73 -17.13 -9.78
C GLY A 73 1.72 -16.00 -9.84
N ALA A 74 1.61 -15.16 -8.80
CA ALA A 74 0.83 -13.94 -8.85
C ALA A 74 1.50 -12.86 -9.74
N PRO A 75 0.71 -11.96 -10.36
CA PRO A 75 1.26 -10.78 -11.02
C PRO A 75 2.18 -9.96 -10.11
N ALA A 76 3.28 -9.44 -10.68
CA ALA A 76 4.17 -8.55 -9.96
C ALA A 76 3.59 -7.13 -9.88
N LEU A 77 3.85 -6.46 -8.75
CA LEU A 77 3.55 -5.05 -8.60
C LEU A 77 4.51 -4.24 -9.49
N GLN A 78 3.97 -3.33 -10.30
CA GLN A 78 4.77 -2.47 -11.16
C GLN A 78 5.49 -1.40 -10.33
N ASP A 79 6.75 -1.14 -10.70
CA ASP A 79 7.59 -0.07 -10.15
C ASP A 79 7.18 1.32 -10.67
#